data_AF-K6WAG8-F1
#
_entry.id   AF-K6WAG8-F1
#
_cell.length_a   1.000
_cell.length_b   1.000
_cell.length_c   1.000
_cell.angle_alpha   90.00
_cell.angle_beta   90.00
_cell.angle_gamma   90.00
#
_symmetry.space_group_name_H-M   'P 1'
#
loop_
_entity.id
_entity.type
_entity.pdbx_description
1 polymer ?
#
loop_
_entity_poly.entity_id
_entity_poly.type
_entity_poly.pdbx_seq_one_letter_code
_entity_poly.pdbx_strand_id
1 'polypeptide(L)'
;MNPDPTAEEAARLSGIQVVLTTQMTAGSCLIADSHRAMRLFVREGIRCAWAHPNADDFVTNQAAFLAEERITLGVLRPTAIAVVTGS
;
A
#
# COMPACT_ATOMS: atom_id res chain seq x y z
N MET A 1 -22.66 -3.46 15.72
CA MET A 1 -21.87 -3.53 14.47
C MET A 1 -21.56 -5.00 14.24
N ASN A 2 -22.43 -5.71 13.51
CA ASN A 2 -22.24 -7.13 13.24
C ASN A 2 -21.10 -7.26 12.21
N PRO A 3 -20.00 -7.99 12.50
CA PRO A 3 -18.99 -8.24 11.49
C PRO A 3 -19.65 -9.01 10.34
N ASP A 4 -19.50 -8.51 9.13
CA ASP A 4 -19.97 -9.20 7.93
C ASP A 4 -19.05 -10.43 7.72
N PRO A 5 -19.53 -11.67 7.91
CA PRO A 5 -18.69 -12.86 7.83
C PRO A 5 -18.09 -13.07 6.44
N THR A 6 -18.72 -12.53 5.39
CA THR A 6 -18.22 -12.64 4.01
C THR A 6 -16.94 -11.82 3.81
N ALA A 7 -16.76 -10.73 4.56
CA ALA A 7 -15.53 -9.92 4.49
C ALA A 7 -14.32 -10.65 5.10
N GLU A 8 -14.52 -11.49 6.13
CA GLU A 8 -13.44 -12.29 6.73
C GLU A 8 -13.04 -13.47 5.84
N GLU A 9 -13.99 -14.11 5.17
CA GLU A 9 -13.72 -15.19 4.21
C GLU A 9 -12.91 -14.68 3.01
N ALA A 10 -13.18 -13.46 2.54
CA ALA A 10 -12.40 -12.82 1.48
C ALA A 10 -10.95 -12.52 1.86
N ALA A 11 -10.63 -12.42 3.16
CA ALA A 11 -9.30 -12.11 3.65
C ALA A 11 -8.36 -13.33 3.72
N ARG A 12 -8.86 -14.56 3.51
CA ARG A 12 -8.07 -15.79 3.53
C ARG A 12 -8.46 -16.74 2.41
N LEU A 13 -7.50 -17.07 1.55
CA LEU A 13 -7.67 -18.06 0.49
C LEU A 13 -6.65 -19.18 0.69
N SER A 14 -7.12 -20.41 0.83
CA SER A 14 -6.26 -21.60 1.00
C SER A 14 -5.24 -21.47 2.14
N GLY A 15 -5.62 -20.81 3.24
CA GLY A 15 -4.75 -20.56 4.39
C GLY A 15 -3.74 -19.42 4.21
N ILE A 16 -3.76 -18.73 3.07
CA ILE A 16 -2.91 -17.57 2.77
C ILE A 16 -3.74 -16.30 2.98
N GLN A 17 -3.12 -15.29 3.58
CA GLN A 17 -3.74 -13.97 3.71
C GLN A 17 -3.89 -13.31 2.33
N VAL A 18 -5.10 -12.87 2.01
CA VAL A 18 -5.41 -12.13 0.80
C VAL A 18 -5.43 -10.64 1.14
N VAL A 19 -4.70 -9.84 0.35
CA VAL A 19 -4.70 -8.39 0.45
C VAL A 19 -5.42 -7.84 -0.78
N LEU A 20 -6.64 -7.36 -0.58
CA LEU A 20 -7.42 -6.73 -1.63
C LEU A 20 -6.93 -5.30 -1.85
N THR A 21 -6.58 -4.97 -3.09
CA THR A 21 -6.13 -3.64 -3.48
C THR A 21 -6.59 -3.30 -4.89
N THR A 22 -6.94 -2.04 -5.13
CA THR A 22 -7.28 -1.53 -6.46
C THR A 22 -6.06 -1.35 -7.37
N GLN A 23 -4.85 -1.52 -6.83
CA GLN A 23 -3.61 -1.40 -7.58
C GLN A 23 -3.28 -2.63 -8.44
N MET A 24 -3.97 -3.76 -8.23
CA MET A 24 -3.83 -4.93 -9.10
C MET A 24 -4.71 -4.77 -10.34
N THR A 25 -4.16 -5.03 -11.53
CA THR A 25 -4.95 -5.03 -12.76
C THR A 25 -5.96 -6.18 -12.74
N ALA A 26 -7.15 -5.93 -13.28
CA ALA A 26 -8.22 -6.93 -13.32
C ALA A 26 -7.75 -8.22 -14.04
N GLY A 27 -8.11 -9.37 -13.47
CA GLY A 27 -7.67 -10.68 -13.98
C GLY A 27 -6.23 -11.05 -13.62
N SER A 28 -5.51 -10.23 -12.85
CA SER A 28 -4.18 -10.58 -12.35
C SER A 28 -4.15 -10.64 -10.82
N CYS A 29 -3.26 -11.49 -10.29
CA CYS A 29 -2.92 -11.48 -8.87
C CYS A 29 -1.40 -11.68 -8.67
N LEU A 30 -0.90 -11.17 -7.55
CA LEU A 30 0.47 -11.37 -7.12
C LEU A 30 0.48 -12.29 -5.90
N ILE A 31 1.20 -13.40 -6.01
CA ILE A 31 1.38 -14.37 -4.94
C ILE A 31 2.84 -14.30 -4.50
N ALA A 32 3.07 -14.04 -3.22
CA ALA A 32 4.41 -13.96 -2.66
C ALA A 32 4.46 -14.37 -1.19
N ASP A 33 5.58 -14.96 -0.77
CA ASP A 33 5.96 -15.02 0.65
C ASP A 33 6.54 -13.66 1.05
N SER A 34 5.66 -12.73 1.43
CA SER A 34 6.04 -11.34 1.77
C SER A 34 6.97 -11.25 2.99
N HIS A 35 6.94 -12.22 3.90
CA HIS A 35 7.80 -12.25 5.08
C HIS A 35 9.27 -12.52 4.75
N ARG A 36 9.54 -13.21 3.63
CA ARG A 36 10.91 -13.63 3.25
C ARG A 36 11.39 -13.06 1.93
N ALA A 37 10.48 -12.80 0.98
CA ALA A 37 10.84 -12.39 -0.37
C ALA A 37 11.29 -10.92 -0.45
N MET A 38 10.70 -10.05 0.37
CA MET A 38 10.87 -8.60 0.28
C MET A 38 10.99 -7.96 1.66
N ARG A 39 11.64 -6.80 1.72
CA ARG A 39 11.69 -5.95 2.92
C ARG A 39 11.47 -4.49 2.55
N LEU A 40 10.73 -3.80 3.40
CA LEU A 40 10.60 -2.35 3.32
C LEU A 40 11.63 -1.70 4.23
N PHE A 41 12.47 -0.85 3.66
CA PHE A 41 13.42 -0.02 4.39
C PHE A 41 12.84 1.38 4.54
N VAL A 42 12.59 1.78 5.78
CA VAL A 42 12.05 3.10 6.10
C VAL A 42 13.20 4.01 6.49
N ARG A 43 13.44 5.06 5.69
CA ARG A 43 14.44 6.10 5.98
C ARG A 43 13.83 7.23 6.81
N GLU A 44 12.60 7.63 6.47
CA GLU A 44 11.82 8.63 7.19
C GLU A 44 10.37 8.14 7.20
N GLY A 45 9.75 8.10 8.38
CA GLY A 45 8.33 7.75 8.50
C GLY A 45 7.42 8.84 7.93
N ILE A 46 6.11 8.68 8.08
CA ILE A 46 5.14 9.66 7.60
C ILE A 46 5.36 10.98 8.35
N ARG A 47 5.69 12.03 7.60
CA ARG A 47 5.85 13.40 8.08
C ARG A 47 4.75 14.26 7.49
N CYS A 48 3.95 14.85 8.36
CA CYS A 48 2.96 15.85 7.98
C CYS A 48 3.52 17.25 8.22
N ALA A 49 3.47 18.09 7.19
CA ALA A 49 3.77 19.51 7.26
C ALA A 49 2.56 20.30 6.76
N TRP A 50 2.40 21.51 7.27
CA TRP A 50 1.46 22.49 6.77
C TRP A 50 2.26 23.74 6.37
N ALA A 51 1.96 24.31 5.22
CA ALA A 51 2.66 25.48 4.71
C ALA A 51 1.79 26.73 4.86
N HIS A 52 2.37 27.80 5.40
CA HIS A 52 1.76 29.12 5.45
C HIS A 52 2.87 30.18 5.29
N PRO A 53 3.01 30.88 4.14
CA PRO A 53 2.24 30.83 2.89
C PRO A 53 2.97 30.03 1.79
N ASN A 54 2.26 29.14 1.09
CA ASN A 54 2.72 28.60 -0.18
C ASN A 54 2.11 29.44 -1.31
N ALA A 55 2.95 30.07 -2.14
CA ALA A 55 2.55 30.94 -3.26
C ALA A 55 1.45 31.97 -2.90
N ASP A 56 0.20 31.70 -3.27
CA ASP A 56 -0.96 32.59 -3.13
C ASP A 56 -1.98 32.11 -2.08
N ASP A 57 -1.70 31.01 -1.36
CA ASP A 57 -2.63 30.38 -0.41
C ASP A 57 -3.10 31.35 0.68
N PHE A 58 -2.27 32.33 1.02
CA PHE A 58 -2.64 33.37 1.98
C PHE A 58 -3.68 34.36 1.44
N VAL A 59 -3.62 34.68 0.14
CA VAL A 59 -4.52 35.63 -0.52
C VAL A 59 -5.87 34.96 -0.84
N THR A 60 -5.87 33.66 -1.11
CA THR A 60 -7.08 32.87 -1.41
C THR A 60 -7.69 32.21 -0.17
N ASN A 61 -7.12 32.43 1.01
CA ASN A 61 -7.53 31.81 2.28
C ASN A 61 -7.58 30.27 2.19
N GLN A 62 -6.51 29.69 1.64
CA GLN A 62 -6.30 28.26 1.50
C GLN A 62 -5.19 27.78 2.44
N ALA A 63 -5.22 26.49 2.77
CA ALA A 63 -4.19 25.83 3.56
C ALA A 63 -3.74 24.56 2.85
N ALA A 64 -2.44 24.47 2.57
CA ALA A 64 -1.84 23.28 1.98
C ALA A 64 -1.26 22.38 3.08
N PHE A 65 -1.68 21.11 3.04
CA PHE A 65 -1.10 20.04 3.85
C PHE A 65 -0.27 19.12 2.97
N LEU A 66 0.93 18.81 3.43
CA LEU A 66 1.86 17.90 2.78
C LEU A 66 2.12 16.72 3.71
N ALA A 67 1.89 15.50 3.22
CA ALA A 67 2.28 14.28 3.89
C ALA A 67 3.31 13.55 3.03
N GLU A 68 4.53 13.40 3.54
CA GLU A 68 5.63 12.74 2.84
C GLU A 68 6.12 11.53 3.64
N GLU A 69 6.59 10.52 2.93
CA GLU A 69 7.34 9.41 3.51
C GLU A 69 8.57 9.10 2.63
N ARG A 70 9.61 8.51 3.23
CA ARG A 70 10.82 8.10 2.49
C ARG A 70 11.11 6.65 2.77
N ILE A 71 10.73 5.82 1.81
CA ILE A 71 10.85 4.37 1.90
C ILE A 71 11.55 3.81 0.66
N THR A 72 12.10 2.60 0.79
CA THR A 72 12.69 1.85 -0.32
C THR A 72 12.32 0.38 -0.17
N LEU A 73 11.90 -0.26 -1.27
CA LEU A 73 11.58 -1.69 -1.30
C LEU A 73 12.80 -2.49 -1.78
N GLY A 74 13.25 -3.45 -0.97
CA GLY A 74 14.28 -4.40 -1.36
C GLY A 74 13.70 -5.78 -1.63
N VAL A 75 14.00 -6.35 -2.80
CA VAL A 75 13.63 -7.72 -3.16
C VAL A 75 14.83 -8.63 -2.90
N LEU A 76 14.70 -9.51 -1.91
CA LEU A 76 15.78 -10.41 -1.48
C LEU A 76 15.75 -11.75 -2.22
N ARG A 77 14.55 -12.22 -2.58
CA ARG A 77 14.36 -13.50 -3.29
C ARG A 77 13.27 -13.38 -4.36
N PRO A 78 13.63 -13.00 -5.59
CA PRO A 78 12.67 -12.82 -6.67
C PRO A 78 11.87 -14.08 -7.00
N THR A 79 12.49 -15.27 -6.86
CA THR A 79 11.84 -16.56 -7.15
C THR A 79 10.68 -16.91 -6.22
N ALA A 80 10.50 -16.17 -5.12
CA ALA A 80 9.41 -16.36 -4.17
C ALA A 80 8.19 -15.45 -4.48
N ILE A 81 8.18 -14.81 -5.65
CA ILE A 81 7.13 -13.92 -6.13
C ILE A 81 6.66 -14.43 -7.49
N ALA A 82 5.35 -14.57 -7.66
CA ALA A 82 4.72 -14.98 -8.91
C ALA A 82 3.56 -14.06 -9.24
N VAL A 83 3.45 -13.67 -10.51
CA VAL A 83 2.25 -13.01 -11.05
C VAL A 83 1.44 -14.07 -11.78
N VAL A 84 0.16 -14.19 -11.44
CA VAL A 84 -0.77 -15.13 -12.04
C VAL A 84 -1.83 -14.32 -12.77
N THR A 85 -2.12 -14.69 -14.02
CA THR A 85 -3.18 -14.09 -14.82
C THR A 85 -4.26 -15.12 -15.09
N GLY A 86 -5.50 -14.81 -14.75
CA GLY A 86 -6.68 -15.55 -15.17
C GLY A 86 -7.11 -15.09 -16.56
N SER A 87 -7.15 -16.03 -17.50
CA SER A 87 -7.77 -15.87 -18.82
C SER A 87 -9.28 -16.02 -18.76
#